data_AF-A0A5N7Z7Q5-F1
#
_entry.id   AF-A0A5N7Z7Q5-F1
#
_cell.length_a   1.000
_cell.length_b   1.000
_cell.length_c   1.000
_cell.angle_alpha   90.00
_cell.angle_beta   90.00
_cell.angle_gamma   90.00
#
_symmetry.space_group_name_H-M   'P 1'
#
loop_
_entity.id
_entity.type
_entity.pdbx_description
1 polymer ?
#
loop_
_entity_poly.entity_id
_entity_poly.type
_entity_poly.pdbx_seq_one_letter_code
_entity_poly.pdbx_strand_id
1 'polypeptide(L)'
;MQKWFFIRYHDALGHHLRFRVLLNDKQHFTECINSIKKHVQPFEKNNIIWKTQTDTYLRELQRYGHLAIAETESLFHYDSECTLRFSDMIEGDQGEKIRWKFCLLSMHFLLEDLGFSLKDRVEMLKVAKTSFGNEFNRSGSGDLNKQINEMFAKNERDIELFMDESLTDAMYAPIWDILKERSAKNSTISQHLQELAREQKLPTSFGSIALSYLHMICNRVFIAKQRVHEMVVYDYLYRYYSKQLYTSKAKNTDSKQVEML
;
A
#
# COMPACT_ATOMS: atom_id res chain seq x y z
N MET A 1 -4.28 6.69 -23.70
CA MET A 1 -3.85 5.73 -22.66
C MET A 1 -5.01 5.59 -21.69
N GLN A 2 -5.37 4.36 -21.30
CA GLN A 2 -6.51 4.09 -20.42
C GLN A 2 -6.08 3.99 -18.95
N LYS A 3 -5.09 3.15 -18.67
CA LYS A 3 -4.53 2.88 -17.35
C LYS A 3 -3.04 2.67 -17.48
N TRP A 4 -2.31 2.95 -16.41
CA TRP A 4 -0.91 2.58 -16.31
C TRP A 4 -0.56 2.36 -14.85
N PHE A 5 0.43 1.52 -14.58
CA PHE A 5 0.97 1.37 -13.24
C PHE A 5 2.42 0.90 -13.30
N PHE A 6 3.15 1.11 -12.21
CA PHE A 6 4.50 0.57 -12.06
C PHE A 6 4.60 -0.32 -10.82
N ILE A 7 5.59 -1.21 -10.85
CA ILE A 7 5.96 -2.07 -9.72
C ILE A 7 7.49 -2.18 -9.69
N ARG A 8 8.05 -2.29 -8.49
CA ARG A 8 9.48 -2.52 -8.25
C ARG A 8 9.74 -4.02 -8.17
N TYR A 9 10.73 -4.52 -8.90
CA TYR A 9 11.12 -5.92 -8.87
C TYR A 9 12.60 -6.08 -8.54
N HIS A 10 12.92 -7.25 -8.02
CA HIS A 10 14.29 -7.73 -7.85
C HIS A 10 14.33 -9.18 -8.30
N ASP A 11 15.09 -9.47 -9.35
CA ASP A 11 15.31 -10.83 -9.85
C ASP A 11 16.80 -11.04 -10.20
N ALA A 12 17.12 -12.12 -10.92
CA ALA A 12 18.48 -12.44 -11.30
C ALA A 12 19.19 -11.35 -12.13
N LEU A 13 18.44 -10.44 -12.76
CA LEU A 13 18.96 -9.29 -13.50
C LEU A 13 19.14 -8.04 -12.63
N GLY A 14 18.79 -8.12 -11.35
CA GLY A 14 18.88 -7.05 -10.37
C GLY A 14 17.59 -6.26 -10.19
N HIS A 15 17.72 -5.07 -9.60
CA HIS A 15 16.58 -4.18 -9.35
C HIS A 15 16.10 -3.52 -10.64
N HIS A 16 14.80 -3.61 -10.90
CA HIS A 16 14.21 -2.97 -12.07
C HIS A 16 12.77 -2.51 -11.79
N LEU A 17 12.28 -1.63 -12.66
CA LEU A 17 10.88 -1.21 -12.70
C LEU A 17 10.17 -1.95 -13.83
N ARG A 18 8.96 -2.44 -13.55
CA ARG A 18 8.04 -2.88 -14.61
C ARG A 18 6.96 -1.81 -14.74
N PHE A 19 6.98 -1.11 -15.86
CA PHE A 19 5.99 -0.10 -16.21
C PHE A 19 5.01 -0.68 -17.22
N ARG A 20 3.71 -0.65 -16.89
CA ARG A 20 2.65 -1.26 -17.70
C ARG A 20 1.70 -0.17 -18.15
N VAL A 21 1.37 -0.18 -19.43
CA VAL A 21 0.46 0.79 -20.06
C VAL A 21 -0.63 0.03 -20.82
N LEU A 22 -1.88 0.34 -20.51
CA LEU A 22 -3.05 -0.08 -21.27
C LEU A 22 -3.41 1.03 -22.26
N LEU A 23 -3.30 0.75 -23.55
CA LEU A 23 -3.63 1.69 -24.61
C LEU A 23 -5.11 1.67 -24.93
N ASN A 24 -5.65 2.84 -25.32
CA ASN A 24 -7.04 2.95 -25.82
C ASN A 24 -7.17 2.28 -27.19
N ASP A 25 -6.14 2.46 -28.02
CA ASP A 25 -6.01 1.85 -29.33
C ASP A 25 -4.60 1.27 -29.48
N LYS A 26 -4.52 0.03 -29.92
CA LYS A 26 -3.26 -0.69 -30.16
C LYS A 26 -2.45 -0.07 -31.30
N GLN A 27 -3.07 0.70 -32.20
CA GLN A 27 -2.37 1.41 -33.27
C GLN A 27 -1.33 2.42 -32.72
N HIS A 28 -1.56 2.98 -31.54
CA HIS A 28 -0.63 3.91 -30.89
C HIS A 28 0.54 3.22 -30.17
N PHE A 29 0.74 1.91 -30.34
CA PHE A 29 1.81 1.18 -29.66
C PHE A 29 3.20 1.76 -29.95
N THR A 30 3.54 1.94 -31.23
CA THR A 30 4.85 2.48 -31.63
C THR A 30 5.06 3.90 -31.11
N GLU A 31 4.04 4.75 -31.16
CA GLU A 31 4.09 6.11 -30.63
C GLU A 31 4.34 6.13 -29.11
N CYS A 32 3.64 5.27 -28.37
CA CYS A 32 3.81 5.12 -26.94
C CYS A 32 5.25 4.68 -26.59
N ILE A 33 5.77 3.65 -27.26
CA ILE A 33 7.13 3.16 -27.02
C ILE A 33 8.18 4.23 -27.37
N ASN A 34 8.01 4.94 -28.48
CA ASN A 34 8.92 6.01 -28.87
C ASN A 34 8.92 7.17 -27.86
N SER A 35 7.76 7.51 -27.31
CA SER A 35 7.63 8.52 -26.25
C SER A 35 8.39 8.09 -24.98
N ILE A 36 8.16 6.85 -24.51
CA ILE A 36 8.87 6.31 -23.34
C ILE A 36 10.38 6.31 -23.60
N LYS A 37 10.82 5.80 -24.75
CA LYS A 37 12.24 5.73 -25.10
C LYS A 37 12.89 7.11 -25.13
N LYS A 38 12.21 8.12 -25.68
CA LYS A 38 12.70 9.51 -25.69
C LYS A 38 12.99 10.03 -24.28
N HIS A 39 12.12 9.74 -23.31
CA HIS A 39 12.30 10.18 -21.92
C HIS A 39 13.27 9.31 -21.13
N VAL A 40 13.43 8.03 -21.48
CA VAL A 40 14.36 7.11 -20.80
C VAL A 40 15.80 7.21 -21.32
N GLN A 41 15.99 7.56 -22.59
CA GLN A 41 17.30 7.61 -23.25
C GLN A 41 18.36 8.43 -22.49
N PRO A 42 18.08 9.60 -21.89
CA PRO A 42 19.06 10.33 -21.09
C PRO A 42 19.58 9.52 -19.88
N PHE A 43 18.71 8.74 -19.23
CA PHE A 43 19.06 7.89 -18.09
C PHE A 43 19.87 6.68 -18.52
N GLU A 44 19.61 6.13 -19.72
CA GLU A 44 20.45 5.08 -20.32
C GLU A 44 21.85 5.62 -20.66
N LYS A 45 21.94 6.79 -21.30
CA LYS A 45 23.23 7.43 -21.63
C LYS A 45 24.08 7.76 -20.40
N ASN A 46 23.43 8.08 -19.29
CA ASN A 46 24.11 8.40 -18.02
C ASN A 46 24.28 7.16 -17.11
N ASN A 47 24.04 5.94 -17.60
CA ASN A 47 24.14 4.68 -16.86
C ASN A 47 23.29 4.60 -15.57
N ILE A 48 22.23 5.42 -15.47
CA ILE A 48 21.22 5.30 -14.40
C ILE A 48 20.29 4.12 -14.70
N ILE A 49 19.98 3.90 -15.98
CA ILE A 49 19.22 2.74 -16.46
C ILE A 49 20.15 1.90 -17.34
N TRP A 50 20.33 0.63 -16.99
CA TRP A 50 21.18 -0.26 -17.79
C TRP A 50 20.55 -0.63 -19.14
N LYS A 51 19.26 -1.01 -19.13
CA LYS A 51 18.53 -1.40 -20.33
C LYS A 51 17.02 -1.22 -20.16
N THR A 52 16.34 -0.95 -21.27
CA THR A 52 14.88 -1.06 -21.40
C THR A 52 14.49 -2.20 -22.33
N GLN A 53 13.40 -2.90 -22.00
CA GLN A 53 12.87 -3.99 -22.82
C GLN A 53 11.34 -4.04 -22.75
N THR A 54 10.71 -4.53 -23.81
CA THR A 54 9.28 -4.87 -23.81
C THR A 54 9.12 -6.34 -23.46
N ASP A 55 8.05 -6.68 -22.74
CA ASP A 55 7.82 -8.04 -22.26
C ASP A 55 6.31 -8.32 -22.15
N THR A 56 5.96 -9.60 -22.02
CA THR A 56 4.58 -10.06 -21.89
C THR A 56 4.05 -9.78 -20.48
N TYR A 57 2.92 -9.09 -20.40
CA TYR A 57 2.22 -8.93 -19.14
C TYR A 57 1.33 -10.14 -18.84
N LEU A 58 1.79 -11.00 -17.93
CA LEU A 58 0.98 -12.08 -17.35
C LEU A 58 0.17 -11.54 -16.16
N ARG A 59 -1.14 -11.44 -16.32
CA ARG A 59 -2.07 -11.01 -15.26
C ARG A 59 -2.16 -12.09 -14.17
N GLU A 60 -2.16 -11.68 -12.92
CA GLU A 60 -2.20 -12.58 -11.76
C GLU A 60 -3.64 -13.01 -11.43
N LEU A 61 -4.31 -13.64 -12.40
CA LEU A 61 -5.73 -14.03 -12.30
C LEU A 61 -5.99 -15.01 -11.15
N GLN A 62 -5.00 -15.84 -10.81
CA GLN A 62 -5.07 -16.75 -9.66
C GLN A 62 -5.10 -16.02 -8.31
N ARG A 63 -4.54 -14.81 -8.25
CA ARG A 63 -4.48 -13.99 -7.04
C ARG A 63 -5.70 -13.10 -6.91
N TYR A 64 -6.05 -12.39 -7.98
CA TYR A 64 -7.09 -11.35 -7.94
C TYR A 64 -8.43 -11.80 -8.49
N GLY A 65 -8.48 -12.86 -9.28
CA GLY A 65 -9.71 -13.39 -9.89
C GLY A 65 -10.02 -12.74 -11.24
N HIS A 66 -10.67 -13.51 -12.11
CA HIS A 66 -11.05 -13.05 -13.45
C HIS A 66 -12.05 -11.88 -13.43
N LEU A 67 -12.94 -11.86 -12.45
CA LEU A 67 -14.01 -10.86 -12.36
C LEU A 67 -13.56 -9.55 -11.73
N ALA A 68 -12.45 -9.56 -10.98
CA ALA A 68 -11.94 -8.40 -10.25
C ALA A 68 -10.65 -7.83 -10.84
N ILE A 69 -10.04 -8.46 -11.85
CA ILE A 69 -8.73 -8.04 -12.34
C ILE A 69 -8.75 -6.65 -12.99
N ALA A 70 -9.87 -6.24 -13.59
CA ALA A 70 -9.98 -4.91 -14.19
C ALA A 70 -10.02 -3.81 -13.12
N GLU A 71 -10.70 -4.08 -12.01
CA GLU A 71 -10.81 -3.30 -10.79
C GLU A 71 -9.44 -3.20 -10.10
N THR A 72 -8.76 -4.35 -9.93
CA THR A 72 -7.40 -4.41 -9.41
C THR A 72 -6.43 -3.52 -10.20
N GLU A 73 -6.48 -3.57 -11.53
CA GLU A 73 -5.63 -2.72 -12.36
C GLU A 73 -5.97 -1.24 -12.26
N SER A 74 -7.23 -0.89 -12.01
CA SER A 74 -7.62 0.49 -11.68
C SER A 74 -7.04 0.93 -10.34
N LEU A 75 -7.14 0.09 -9.30
CA LEU A 75 -6.53 0.38 -8.00
C LEU A 75 -5.01 0.57 -8.14
N PHE A 76 -4.33 -0.29 -8.89
CA PHE A 76 -2.89 -0.15 -9.16
C PHE A 76 -2.55 1.13 -9.91
N HIS A 77 -3.43 1.57 -10.79
CA HIS A 77 -3.24 2.82 -11.53
C HIS A 77 -3.32 4.03 -10.58
N TYR A 78 -4.39 4.14 -9.79
CA TYR A 78 -4.55 5.25 -8.86
C TYR A 78 -3.53 5.23 -7.72
N ASP A 79 -3.13 4.05 -7.26
CA ASP A 79 -2.04 3.90 -6.29
C ASP A 79 -0.68 4.31 -6.87
N SER A 80 -0.42 4.02 -8.15
CA SER A 80 0.80 4.47 -8.84
C SER A 80 0.81 5.99 -9.03
N GLU A 81 -0.31 6.59 -9.42
CA GLU A 81 -0.46 8.04 -9.55
C GLU A 81 -0.23 8.74 -8.21
N CYS A 82 -0.88 8.25 -7.15
CA CYS A 82 -0.73 8.77 -5.79
C CYS A 82 0.73 8.65 -5.29
N THR A 83 1.37 7.50 -5.51
CA THR A 83 2.76 7.28 -5.08
C THR A 83 3.76 8.14 -5.84
N LEU A 84 3.53 8.42 -7.12
CA LEU A 84 4.38 9.36 -7.87
C LEU A 84 4.25 10.78 -7.33
N ARG A 85 3.02 11.28 -7.14
CA ARG A 85 2.78 12.62 -6.55
C ARG A 85 3.39 12.75 -5.17
N PHE A 86 3.31 11.70 -4.35
CA PHE A 86 3.98 11.66 -3.06
C PHE A 86 5.51 11.72 -3.20
N SER A 87 6.08 11.00 -4.18
CA SER A 87 7.52 10.97 -4.39
C SER A 87 8.10 12.33 -4.77
N ASP A 88 7.31 13.18 -5.45
CA ASP A 88 7.69 14.57 -5.79
C ASP A 88 7.69 15.50 -4.57
N MET A 89 7.11 15.10 -3.44
CA MET A 89 7.03 15.89 -2.20
C MET A 89 8.21 15.65 -1.25
N ILE A 90 9.06 14.67 -1.53
CA ILE A 90 10.08 14.21 -0.58
C ILE A 90 11.48 14.13 -1.19
N GLU A 91 12.47 14.56 -0.43
CA GLU A 91 13.87 14.53 -0.82
C GLU A 91 14.77 14.09 0.36
N GLY A 92 15.92 13.48 0.02
CA GLY A 92 16.94 13.07 0.98
C GLY A 92 16.45 12.13 2.10
N ASP A 93 17.20 12.09 3.20
CA ASP A 93 16.95 11.18 4.33
C ASP A 93 15.66 11.50 5.10
N GLN A 94 15.22 12.76 5.12
CA GLN A 94 13.94 13.13 5.73
C GLN A 94 12.76 12.51 4.96
N GLY A 95 12.92 12.37 3.65
CA GLY A 95 11.94 11.68 2.80
C GLY A 95 11.68 10.25 3.25
N GLU A 96 12.69 9.51 3.70
CA GLU A 96 12.51 8.12 4.15
C GLU A 96 11.60 8.01 5.38
N LYS A 97 11.75 8.91 6.37
CA LYS A 97 10.84 8.93 7.53
C LYS A 97 9.40 9.20 7.12
N ILE A 98 9.20 10.07 6.13
CA ILE A 98 7.87 10.39 5.60
C ILE A 98 7.32 9.21 4.77
N ARG A 99 8.15 8.45 4.04
CA ARG A 99 7.70 7.25 3.28
C ARG A 99 7.00 6.24 4.18
N TRP A 100 7.51 6.03 5.39
CA TRP A 100 6.86 5.15 6.37
C TRP A 100 5.48 5.65 6.77
N LYS A 101 5.40 6.92 7.17
CA LYS A 101 4.14 7.57 7.57
C LYS A 101 3.12 7.55 6.42
N PHE A 102 3.56 7.90 5.21
CA PHE A 102 2.76 7.80 4.00
C PHE A 102 2.25 6.38 3.75
N CYS A 103 3.12 5.36 3.89
CA CYS A 103 2.73 3.97 3.68
C CYS A 103 1.65 3.53 4.67
N LEU A 104 1.81 3.85 5.96
CA LEU A 104 0.82 3.57 7.01
C LEU A 104 -0.53 4.19 6.66
N LEU A 105 -0.52 5.48 6.32
CA LEU A 105 -1.74 6.22 6.01
C LEU A 105 -2.38 5.72 4.70
N SER A 106 -1.57 5.45 3.68
CA SER A 106 -1.99 4.89 2.39
C SER A 106 -2.69 3.54 2.56
N MET A 107 -2.13 2.65 3.39
CA MET A 107 -2.77 1.38 3.75
C MET A 107 -4.06 1.57 4.53
N HIS A 108 -4.09 2.52 5.46
CA HIS A 108 -5.28 2.87 6.22
C HIS A 108 -6.42 3.28 5.29
N PHE A 109 -6.20 4.29 4.44
CA PHE A 109 -7.18 4.72 3.44
C PHE A 109 -7.65 3.58 2.54
N LEU A 110 -6.74 2.72 2.06
CA LEU A 110 -7.16 1.59 1.22
C LEU A 110 -8.05 0.59 1.99
N LEU A 111 -7.73 0.30 3.25
CA LEU A 111 -8.58 -0.57 4.09
C LEU A 111 -9.95 0.05 4.36
N GLU A 112 -10.02 1.38 4.49
CA GLU A 112 -11.27 2.13 4.59
C GLU A 112 -12.08 2.05 3.30
N ASP A 113 -11.44 2.32 2.16
CA ASP A 113 -12.05 2.26 0.83
C ASP A 113 -12.69 0.89 0.58
N LEU A 114 -11.99 -0.18 0.95
CA LEU A 114 -12.45 -1.56 0.80
C LEU A 114 -13.53 -1.96 1.82
N GLY A 115 -13.89 -1.08 2.76
CA GLY A 115 -14.99 -1.29 3.70
C GLY A 115 -14.66 -2.21 4.87
N PHE A 116 -13.38 -2.45 5.18
CA PHE A 116 -13.01 -3.25 6.35
C PHE A 116 -13.30 -2.48 7.63
N SER A 117 -14.00 -3.11 8.58
CA SER A 117 -14.22 -2.53 9.89
C SER A 117 -12.92 -2.49 10.71
N LEU A 118 -12.87 -1.68 11.77
CA LEU A 118 -11.73 -1.67 12.68
C LEU A 118 -11.39 -3.08 13.21
N LYS A 119 -12.40 -3.91 13.48
CA LYS A 119 -12.21 -5.29 13.93
C LYS A 119 -11.55 -6.15 12.84
N ASP A 120 -12.04 -6.06 11.59
CA ASP A 120 -11.48 -6.82 10.48
C ASP A 120 -10.02 -6.43 10.21
N ARG A 121 -9.70 -5.14 10.29
CA ARG A 121 -8.34 -4.61 10.14
C ARG A 121 -7.39 -5.21 11.19
N VAL A 122 -7.83 -5.26 12.46
CA VAL A 122 -7.04 -5.88 13.55
C VAL A 122 -6.82 -7.37 13.30
N GLU A 123 -7.87 -8.13 12.96
CA GLU A 123 -7.76 -9.57 12.72
C GLU A 123 -6.86 -9.89 11.53
N MET A 124 -7.02 -9.17 10.42
CA MET A 124 -6.21 -9.34 9.21
C MET A 124 -4.73 -9.06 9.46
N LEU A 125 -4.42 -7.92 10.10
CA LEU A 125 -3.03 -7.53 10.37
C LEU A 125 -2.39 -8.38 11.46
N LYS A 126 -3.17 -8.96 12.39
CA LYS A 126 -2.68 -9.96 13.34
C LYS A 126 -2.15 -11.19 12.60
N VAL A 127 -2.93 -11.73 11.67
CA VAL A 127 -2.53 -12.89 10.85
C VAL A 127 -1.28 -12.57 10.03
N ALA A 128 -1.28 -11.42 9.35
CA ALA A 128 -0.14 -10.99 8.54
C ALA A 128 1.12 -10.87 9.40
N LYS A 129 1.09 -10.08 10.48
CA LYS A 129 2.22 -9.91 11.41
C LYS A 129 2.73 -11.25 11.95
N THR A 130 1.84 -12.16 12.38
CA THR A 130 2.26 -13.47 12.90
C THR A 130 2.94 -14.33 11.84
N SER A 131 2.44 -14.32 10.60
CA SER A 131 3.07 -15.04 9.48
C SER A 131 4.50 -14.54 9.23
N PHE A 132 4.68 -13.23 9.21
CA PHE A 132 6.00 -12.59 9.09
C PHE A 132 6.93 -12.88 10.26
N GLY A 133 6.42 -12.79 11.49
CA GLY A 133 7.20 -13.13 12.68
C GLY A 133 7.73 -14.55 12.60
N ASN A 134 6.93 -15.50 12.10
CA ASN A 134 7.37 -16.88 11.90
C ASN A 134 8.38 -17.03 10.75
N GLU A 135 8.20 -16.30 9.64
CA GLU A 135 9.14 -16.26 8.51
C GLU A 135 10.53 -15.79 8.98
N PHE A 136 10.59 -14.66 9.68
CA PHE A 136 11.86 -14.06 10.12
C PHE A 136 12.46 -14.75 11.35
N ASN A 137 11.66 -15.19 12.33
CA ASN A 137 12.18 -15.88 13.52
C ASN A 137 12.89 -17.20 13.14
N ARG A 138 12.43 -17.89 12.08
CA ARG A 138 13.12 -19.07 11.54
C ARG A 138 14.49 -18.74 10.93
N SER A 139 14.71 -17.48 10.57
CA SER A 139 15.99 -16.97 10.05
C SER A 139 16.94 -16.44 11.13
N GLY A 140 16.62 -16.60 12.43
CA GLY A 140 17.51 -16.18 13.53
C GLY A 140 17.36 -14.71 13.97
N SER A 141 16.18 -14.11 13.78
CA SER A 141 15.95 -12.66 13.87
C SER A 141 15.49 -12.13 15.25
N GLY A 142 15.94 -12.70 16.37
CA GLY A 142 15.56 -12.22 17.71
C GLY A 142 15.80 -10.71 17.91
N ASP A 143 16.91 -10.21 17.35
CA ASP A 143 17.27 -8.79 17.37
C ASP A 143 16.34 -7.90 16.54
N LEU A 144 15.72 -8.45 15.48
CA LEU A 144 14.83 -7.68 14.60
C LEU A 144 13.53 -7.32 15.31
N ASN A 145 12.93 -8.26 16.04
CA ASN A 145 11.72 -7.97 16.83
C ASN A 145 11.98 -6.93 17.92
N LYS A 146 13.15 -6.99 18.56
CA LYS A 146 13.58 -6.00 19.55
C LYS A 146 13.72 -4.61 18.91
N GLN A 147 14.41 -4.51 17.77
CA GLN A 147 14.56 -3.25 17.03
C GLN A 147 13.21 -2.66 16.61
N ILE A 148 12.27 -3.49 16.14
CA ILE A 148 10.94 -3.03 15.74
C ILE A 148 10.17 -2.47 16.94
N ASN A 149 10.24 -3.14 18.09
CA ASN A 149 9.63 -2.66 19.33
C ASN A 149 10.22 -1.30 19.76
N GLU A 150 11.54 -1.16 19.73
CA GLU A 150 12.23 0.08 20.09
C GLU A 150 11.87 1.22 19.12
N MET A 151 11.88 0.95 17.82
CA MET A 151 11.44 1.92 16.81
C MET A 151 9.98 2.31 16.99
N PHE A 152 9.10 1.36 17.31
CA PHE A 152 7.68 1.66 17.54
C PHE A 152 7.53 2.59 18.73
N ALA A 153 8.08 2.21 19.89
CA ALA A 153 7.97 2.98 21.12
C ALA A 153 8.50 4.42 20.94
N LYS A 154 9.56 4.59 20.14
CA LYS A 154 10.12 5.91 19.83
C LYS A 154 9.22 6.77 18.93
N ASN A 155 8.47 6.16 18.02
CA ASN A 155 7.70 6.87 16.99
C ASN A 155 6.17 6.79 17.18
N GLU A 156 5.68 6.09 18.20
CA GLU A 156 4.25 5.81 18.40
C GLU A 156 3.42 7.09 18.40
N ARG A 157 3.79 8.07 19.22
CA ARG A 157 3.07 9.35 19.32
C ARG A 157 3.05 10.09 17.99
N ASP A 158 4.18 10.15 17.30
CA ASP A 158 4.30 10.84 16.00
C ASP A 158 3.47 10.17 14.91
N ILE A 159 3.34 8.84 14.97
CA ILE A 159 2.48 8.08 14.07
C ILE A 159 1.01 8.37 14.40
N GLU A 160 0.63 8.36 15.68
CA GLU A 160 -0.75 8.66 16.08
C GLU A 160 -1.20 10.05 15.64
N LEU A 161 -0.34 11.05 15.82
CA LEU A 161 -0.60 12.41 15.35
C LEU A 161 -0.74 12.46 13.82
N PHE A 162 0.09 11.72 13.09
CA PHE A 162 0.06 11.69 11.62
C PHE A 162 -1.14 10.92 11.04
N MET A 163 -1.65 9.92 11.77
CA MET A 163 -2.76 9.07 11.35
C MET A 163 -4.14 9.68 11.66
N ASP A 164 -4.18 10.76 12.43
CA ASP A 164 -5.40 11.52 12.72
C ASP A 164 -5.32 12.88 12.03
N GLU A 165 -6.20 13.12 11.06
CA GLU A 165 -6.20 14.36 10.29
C GLU A 165 -6.37 15.60 11.18
N SER A 166 -7.16 15.50 12.25
CA SER A 166 -7.43 16.63 13.13
C SER A 166 -6.23 17.01 14.00
N LEU A 167 -5.26 16.11 14.13
CA LEU A 167 -4.04 16.28 14.92
C LEU A 167 -2.78 16.41 14.05
N THR A 168 -2.91 16.13 12.75
CA THR A 168 -1.78 16.16 11.81
C THR A 168 -1.33 17.59 11.58
N ASP A 169 -0.01 17.81 11.54
CA ASP A 169 0.58 19.11 11.18
C ASP A 169 0.13 19.52 9.77
N ALA A 170 -0.27 20.79 9.60
CA ALA A 170 -0.72 21.35 8.33
C ALA A 170 0.31 21.19 7.19
N MET A 171 1.60 21.09 7.51
CA MET A 171 2.63 20.81 6.51
C MET A 171 2.44 19.47 5.78
N TYR A 172 1.71 18.53 6.37
CA TYR A 172 1.39 17.22 5.79
C TYR A 172 0.01 17.17 5.12
N ALA A 173 -0.76 18.26 5.11
CA ALA A 173 -2.05 18.32 4.42
C ALA A 173 -1.98 17.85 2.95
N PRO A 174 -0.95 18.22 2.15
CA PRO A 174 -0.84 17.72 0.77
C PRO A 174 -0.79 16.19 0.66
N ILE A 175 -0.25 15.50 1.66
CA ILE A 175 -0.20 14.03 1.70
C ILE A 175 -1.60 13.45 1.90
N TRP A 176 -2.39 14.04 2.81
CA TRP A 176 -3.77 13.66 3.04
C TRP A 176 -4.62 13.91 1.80
N ASP A 177 -4.43 15.04 1.13
CA ASP A 177 -5.20 15.43 -0.07
C ASP A 177 -5.05 14.42 -1.21
N ILE A 178 -3.81 14.00 -1.53
CA ILE A 178 -3.59 13.01 -2.60
C ILE A 178 -4.17 11.64 -2.27
N LEU A 179 -4.18 11.26 -0.98
CA LEU A 179 -4.77 10.00 -0.52
C LEU A 179 -6.30 10.05 -0.57
N LYS A 180 -6.91 11.16 -0.17
CA LYS A 180 -8.35 11.40 -0.31
C LYS A 180 -8.79 11.40 -1.77
N GLU A 181 -8.01 12.02 -2.64
CA GLU A 181 -8.29 12.01 -4.08
C GLU A 181 -8.22 10.58 -4.64
N ARG A 182 -7.21 9.80 -4.25
CA ARG A 182 -7.12 8.37 -4.60
C ARG A 182 -8.33 7.59 -4.09
N SER A 183 -8.73 7.80 -2.84
CA SER A 183 -9.91 7.15 -2.24
C SER A 183 -11.21 7.50 -2.96
N ALA A 184 -11.39 8.75 -3.37
CA ALA A 184 -12.53 9.17 -4.19
C ALA A 184 -12.55 8.42 -5.53
N LYS A 185 -11.40 8.28 -6.21
CA LYS A 185 -11.26 7.49 -7.44
C LYS A 185 -11.50 5.99 -7.20
N ASN A 186 -11.15 5.47 -6.02
CA ASN A 186 -11.34 4.07 -5.66
C ASN A 186 -12.81 3.72 -5.33
N SER A 187 -13.66 4.69 -4.96
CA SER A 187 -14.99 4.44 -4.37
C SER A 187 -15.83 3.41 -5.13
N THR A 188 -16.09 3.63 -6.43
CA THR A 188 -16.90 2.72 -7.26
C THR A 188 -16.24 1.34 -7.41
N ILE A 189 -14.91 1.32 -7.53
CA ILE A 189 -14.13 0.08 -7.71
C ILE A 189 -14.19 -0.76 -6.44
N SER A 190 -14.02 -0.12 -5.29
CA SER A 190 -14.07 -0.78 -3.99
C SER A 190 -15.46 -1.33 -3.69
N GLN A 191 -16.53 -0.62 -4.07
CA GLN A 191 -17.91 -1.12 -3.95
C GLN A 191 -18.10 -2.40 -4.78
N HIS A 192 -17.66 -2.41 -6.04
CA HIS A 192 -17.76 -3.61 -6.89
C HIS A 192 -16.93 -4.78 -6.33
N LEU A 193 -15.72 -4.51 -5.82
CA LEU A 193 -14.91 -5.55 -5.16
C LEU A 193 -15.59 -6.13 -3.90
N GLN A 194 -16.26 -5.29 -3.12
CA GLN A 194 -17.05 -5.72 -1.95
C GLN A 194 -18.26 -6.58 -2.38
N GLU A 195 -18.92 -6.25 -3.49
CA GLU A 195 -20.01 -7.06 -4.05
C GLU A 195 -19.50 -8.43 -4.48
N LEU A 196 -18.41 -8.48 -5.26
CA LEU A 196 -17.78 -9.75 -5.67
C LEU A 196 -17.36 -10.59 -4.46
N ALA A 197 -16.88 -9.95 -3.38
CA ALA A 197 -16.56 -10.63 -2.13
C ALA A 197 -17.80 -11.22 -1.46
N ARG A 198 -18.89 -10.45 -1.36
CA ARG A 198 -20.16 -10.89 -0.76
C ARG A 198 -20.79 -12.06 -1.52
N GLU A 199 -20.66 -12.03 -2.85
CA GLU A 199 -21.14 -13.07 -3.75
C GLU A 199 -20.19 -14.27 -3.86
N GLN A 200 -19.07 -14.27 -3.11
CA GLN A 200 -18.05 -15.34 -3.13
C GLN A 200 -17.47 -15.61 -4.53
N LYS A 201 -17.37 -14.56 -5.35
CA LYS A 201 -16.85 -14.60 -6.73
C LYS A 201 -15.34 -14.36 -6.82
N LEU A 202 -14.68 -14.18 -5.68
CA LEU A 202 -13.23 -13.98 -5.58
C LEU A 202 -12.52 -15.33 -5.36
N PRO A 203 -11.27 -15.48 -5.85
CA PRO A 203 -10.54 -16.75 -5.77
C PRO A 203 -10.15 -17.14 -4.34
N THR A 204 -10.03 -16.15 -3.44
CA THR A 204 -9.70 -16.34 -2.03
C THR A 204 -10.50 -15.35 -1.19
N SER A 205 -10.31 -15.37 0.14
CA SER A 205 -10.98 -14.41 1.02
C SER A 205 -10.63 -12.97 0.64
N PHE A 206 -11.59 -12.07 0.83
CA PHE A 206 -11.39 -10.65 0.52
C PHE A 206 -10.24 -10.05 1.33
N GLY A 207 -10.04 -10.50 2.57
CA GLY A 207 -8.88 -10.12 3.39
C GLY A 207 -7.54 -10.55 2.78
N SER A 208 -7.43 -11.75 2.20
CA SER A 208 -6.20 -12.19 1.52
C SER A 208 -5.89 -11.36 0.27
N ILE A 209 -6.93 -10.95 -0.46
CA ILE A 209 -6.78 -10.04 -1.61
C ILE A 209 -6.40 -8.64 -1.15
N ALA A 210 -7.01 -8.14 -0.07
CA ALA A 210 -6.64 -6.86 0.53
C ALA A 210 -5.16 -6.83 0.96
N LEU A 211 -4.68 -7.87 1.64
CA LEU A 211 -3.25 -8.02 1.96
C LEU A 211 -2.36 -8.01 0.71
N SER A 212 -2.82 -8.57 -0.40
CA SER A 212 -2.10 -8.48 -1.68
C SER A 212 -2.02 -7.04 -2.18
N TYR A 213 -3.08 -6.24 -2.02
CA TYR A 213 -3.03 -4.81 -2.36
C TYR A 213 -2.11 -4.01 -1.43
N LEU A 214 -2.14 -4.28 -0.11
CA LEU A 214 -1.22 -3.63 0.85
C LEU A 214 0.24 -3.96 0.51
N HIS A 215 0.53 -5.21 0.15
CA HIS A 215 1.85 -5.60 -0.34
C HIS A 215 2.28 -4.75 -1.55
N MET A 216 1.36 -4.50 -2.48
CA MET A 216 1.63 -3.68 -3.67
C MET A 216 1.80 -2.19 -3.36
N ILE A 217 1.24 -1.66 -2.26
CA ILE A 217 1.55 -0.32 -1.75
C ILE A 217 3.01 -0.28 -1.26
N CYS A 218 3.40 -1.23 -0.39
CA CYS A 218 4.78 -1.35 0.09
C CYS A 218 5.78 -1.45 -1.07
N ASN A 219 5.43 -2.24 -2.08
CA ASN A 219 6.25 -2.43 -3.28
C ASN A 219 6.54 -1.10 -4.01
N ARG A 220 5.57 -0.19 -4.10
CA ARG A 220 5.73 1.08 -4.81
C ARG A 220 6.43 2.14 -3.96
N VAL A 221 6.07 2.21 -2.67
CA VAL A 221 6.54 3.26 -1.74
C VAL A 221 8.01 3.08 -1.36
N PHE A 222 8.44 1.85 -1.03
CA PHE A 222 9.79 1.58 -0.52
C PHE A 222 10.76 1.18 -1.64
N ILE A 223 11.94 1.80 -1.64
CA ILE A 223 12.94 1.64 -2.70
C ILE A 223 13.75 0.34 -2.51
N ALA A 224 14.03 -0.04 -1.27
CA ALA A 224 14.80 -1.24 -0.92
C ALA A 224 14.16 -1.96 0.27
N LYS A 225 14.58 -3.21 0.52
CA LYS A 225 14.17 -4.04 1.67
C LYS A 225 12.64 -4.09 1.90
N GLN A 226 11.84 -4.05 0.82
CA GLN A 226 10.39 -3.88 0.87
C GLN A 226 9.71 -4.84 1.85
N ARG A 227 10.17 -6.10 1.92
CA ARG A 227 9.62 -7.14 2.80
C ARG A 227 9.82 -6.83 4.29
N VAL A 228 10.97 -6.25 4.66
CA VAL A 228 11.24 -5.80 6.04
C VAL A 228 10.35 -4.62 6.37
N HIS A 229 10.25 -3.64 5.45
CA HIS A 229 9.37 -2.49 5.65
C HIS A 229 7.90 -2.92 5.80
N GLU A 230 7.41 -3.82 4.95
CA GLU A 230 6.06 -4.37 5.00
C GLU A 230 5.72 -4.99 6.36
N MET A 231 6.62 -5.82 6.91
CA MET A 231 6.43 -6.42 8.23
C MET A 231 6.22 -5.38 9.33
N VAL A 232 7.04 -4.32 9.33
CA VAL A 232 6.99 -3.27 10.35
C VAL A 232 5.74 -2.41 10.18
N VAL A 233 5.36 -2.06 8.94
CA VAL A 233 4.13 -1.31 8.66
C VAL A 233 2.90 -2.09 9.16
N TYR A 234 2.85 -3.40 8.91
CA TYR A 234 1.77 -4.25 9.42
C TYR A 234 1.74 -4.33 10.95
N ASP A 235 2.90 -4.46 11.60
CA ASP A 235 2.98 -4.45 13.06
C ASP A 235 2.48 -3.12 13.65
N TYR A 236 2.84 -2.00 13.03
CA TYR A 236 2.47 -0.67 13.51
C TYR A 236 0.96 -0.43 13.36
N LEU A 237 0.39 -0.73 12.19
CA LEU A 237 -1.06 -0.62 11.99
C LEU A 237 -1.83 -1.56 12.93
N TYR A 238 -1.34 -2.78 13.15
CA TYR A 238 -1.95 -3.70 14.10
C TYR A 238 -2.00 -3.09 15.52
N ARG A 239 -0.90 -2.52 16.01
CA ARG A 239 -0.85 -1.88 17.33
C ARG A 239 -1.76 -0.66 17.41
N TYR A 240 -1.70 0.20 16.40
CA TYR A 240 -2.53 1.41 16.30
C TYR A 240 -4.02 1.06 16.36
N TYR A 241 -4.49 0.15 15.50
CA TYR A 241 -5.89 -0.27 15.50
C TYR A 241 -6.28 -1.03 16.76
N SER A 242 -5.39 -1.85 17.32
CA SER A 242 -5.66 -2.55 18.58
C SER A 242 -5.92 -1.55 19.69
N LYS A 243 -5.09 -0.50 19.81
CA LYS A 243 -5.26 0.56 20.81
C LYS A 243 -6.60 1.28 20.65
N GLN A 244 -6.96 1.68 19.42
CA GLN A 244 -8.26 2.26 19.13
C GLN A 244 -9.43 1.35 19.49
N LEU A 245 -9.32 0.05 19.20
CA LEU A 245 -10.34 -0.94 19.51
C LEU A 245 -10.50 -1.15 21.02
N TYR A 246 -9.43 -1.08 21.80
CA TYR A 246 -9.51 -1.12 23.26
C TYR A 246 -10.15 0.16 23.84
N THR A 247 -9.73 1.34 23.38
CA THR A 247 -10.27 2.62 23.86
C THR A 247 -11.76 2.79 23.53
N SER A 248 -12.21 2.35 22.36
CA SER A 248 -13.64 2.37 21.98
C SER A 248 -14.48 1.44 22.86
N LYS A 249 -13.98 0.25 23.21
CA LYS A 249 -14.65 -0.66 24.14
C LYS A 249 -14.76 -0.08 25.56
N ALA A 250 -13.70 0.55 26.05
CA ALA A 250 -13.70 1.20 27.36
C ALA A 250 -14.77 2.30 27.45
N LYS A 251 -14.81 3.22 26.47
CA LYS A 251 -15.84 4.29 26.37
C LYS A 251 -17.27 3.75 26.29
N ASN A 252 -17.49 2.64 25.59
CA ASN A 252 -18.80 1.98 25.52
C ASN A 252 -19.21 1.26 26.81
N THR A 253 -18.25 0.92 27.67
CA THR A 253 -18.53 0.29 28.98
C THR A 253 -18.87 1.34 30.01
N ASP A 254 -18.14 2.48 30.00
CA ASP A 254 -18.41 3.62 30.88
C ASP A 254 -19.76 4.29 30.58
N SER A 255 -20.11 4.48 29.30
CA SER A 255 -21.43 5.03 28.90
C SER A 255 -22.61 4.15 29.33
N LYS A 256 -22.48 2.83 29.22
CA LYS A 256 -23.51 1.89 29.70
C LYS A 256 -23.62 1.85 31.22
N GLN A 257 -22.56 2.14 31.97
CA GLN A 257 -22.63 2.26 33.42
C GLN A 257 -23.30 3.57 33.87
N VAL A 258 -23.14 4.65 33.10
CA VAL A 258 -23.80 5.94 33.37
C VAL A 258 -25.30 5.90 33.02
N GLU A 259 -25.72 5.16 32.00
CA GLU A 259 -27.15 4.98 31.66
C GLU A 259 -27.92 4.02 32.59
N MET A 260 -27.21 3.27 33.45
CA MET A 260 -27.80 2.35 34.45
C MET A 260 -27.86 2.94 35.87
N LEU A 261 -27.55 4.23 36.03
CA LEU A 261 -27.67 5.00 37.27
C LEU A 261 -28.78 6.05 37.13
#